data_AF-A0A520TR60-F1
#
_entry.id   AF-A0A520TR60-F1
#
_cell.length_a   1.000
_cell.length_b   1.000
_cell.length_c   1.000
_cell.angle_alpha   90.00
_cell.angle_beta   90.00
_cell.angle_gamma   90.00
#
_symmetry.space_group_name_H-M   'P 1'
#
loop_
_entity.id
_entity.type
_entity.pdbx_description
1 polymer ?
#
loop_
_entity_poly.entity_id
_entity_poly.type
_entity_poly.pdbx_seq_one_letter_code
_entity_poly.pdbx_strand_id
1 'polypeptide(L)' 'MIIFFGDNTRNKIFAVQSNKTLTKEEVDKLTWVFGEKPIINSTEINYTFLGPRAAMITPWST' A
#
# COMPACT_ATOMS: atom_id res chain seq x y z
N MET A 1 9.55 -4.52 -5.61
CA MET A 1 9.33 -3.09 -5.33
C MET A 1 8.21 -2.99 -4.32
N ILE A 2 8.33 -2.08 -3.33
CA ILE A 2 7.24 -1.76 -2.42
C ILE A 2 6.57 -0.50 -2.94
N ILE A 3 5.24 -0.53 -3.03
CA ILE A 3 4.41 0.55 -3.53
C ILE A 3 3.46 0.94 -2.41
N PHE A 4 3.34 2.23 -2.16
CA PHE A 4 2.53 2.75 -1.06
C PHE A 4 1.23 3.35 -1.59
N PHE A 5 0.11 3.04 -0.92
CA PHE A 5 -1.19 3.65 -1.17
C PHE A 5 -1.70 4.29 0.13
N GLY A 6 -2.34 5.45 0.03
CA GLY A 6 -2.88 6.14 1.18
C GLY A 6 -3.24 7.59 0.87
N ASP A 7 -3.90 8.24 1.82
CA ASP A 7 -4.03 9.70 1.78
C ASP A 7 -2.70 10.31 2.25
N ASN A 8 -2.38 11.52 1.79
CA ASN A 8 -1.26 12.31 2.31
C ASN A 8 -1.46 12.76 3.79
N THR A 9 -2.40 12.13 4.50
CA THR A 9 -2.69 12.30 5.92
C THR A 9 -2.21 11.07 6.67
N ARG A 10 -1.64 11.26 7.88
CA ARG A 10 -0.90 10.24 8.66
C ARG A 10 -1.77 9.12 9.26
N ASN A 11 -2.79 8.65 8.54
CA ASN A 11 -3.80 7.76 9.09
C ASN A 11 -3.52 6.28 8.78
N LYS A 12 -3.64 5.89 7.51
CA LYS A 12 -3.48 4.50 7.08
C LYS A 12 -2.73 4.45 5.76
N ILE A 13 -1.69 3.65 5.74
CA ILE A 13 -0.87 3.40 4.55
C ILE A 13 -0.94 1.90 4.26
N PHE A 14 -1.19 1.57 3.00
CA PHE A 14 -1.11 0.21 2.49
C PHE A 14 0.21 0.06 1.76
N ALA A 15 1.03 -0.90 2.19
CA ALA A 15 2.28 -1.25 1.52
C ALA A 15 2.06 -2.52 0.71
N VAL A 16 2.15 -2.41 -0.61
CA VAL A 16 1.99 -3.53 -1.55
C VAL A 16 3.37 -3.92 -2.07
N GLN A 17 3.78 -5.15 -1.79
CA GLN A 17 4.97 -5.73 -2.41
C GLN A 17 4.61 -6.35 -3.75
N SER A 18 5.25 -5.91 -4.82
CA SER A 18 5.14 -6.53 -6.14
C SER A 18 6.51 -6.86 -6.72
N ASN A 19 6.60 -8.02 -7.38
CA ASN A 19 7.78 -8.44 -8.13
C ASN A 19 7.84 -7.83 -9.55
N LYS A 20 6.76 -7.15 -9.98
CA LYS A 20 6.63 -6.52 -11.30
C LYS A 20 6.19 -5.06 -11.15
N THR A 21 6.47 -4.24 -12.15
CA THR A 21 5.89 -2.89 -12.24
C THR A 21 4.39 -3.01 -12.47
N LEU A 22 3.59 -2.37 -11.60
CA LEU A 22 2.14 -2.33 -11.77
C LEU A 22 1.79 -1.50 -13.01
N THR A 23 0.86 -2.02 -13.80
CA THR A 23 0.22 -1.30 -14.90
C THR A 23 -0.81 -0.30 -14.36
N LYS A 24 -1.21 0.66 -15.20
CA LYS A 24 -2.21 1.67 -14.81
C LYS A 24 -3.53 1.03 -14.37
N GLU A 25 -3.99 0.00 -15.07
CA GLU A 25 -5.21 -0.73 -14.70
C GLU A 25 -5.11 -1.42 -13.34
N GLU A 26 -3.95 -1.99 -13.01
CA GLU A 26 -3.74 -2.64 -11.71
C GLU A 26 -3.70 -1.59 -10.58
N VAL A 27 -3.09 -0.44 -10.84
CA VAL A 27 -3.10 0.69 -9.89
C VAL A 27 -4.52 1.19 -9.66
N ASP A 28 -5.33 1.33 -10.72
CA ASP A 28 -6.72 1.77 -10.59
C ASP A 28 -7.57 0.75 -9.81
N LYS A 29 -7.38 -0.56 -10.05
CA LYS A 29 -8.02 -1.63 -9.27
C LYS A 29 -7.62 -1.60 -7.80
N LEU A 30 -6.32 -1.46 -7.51
CA LEU A 30 -5.82 -1.40 -6.13
C LEU A 30 -6.29 -0.15 -5.41
N THR A 31 -6.31 1.00 -6.10
CA THR A 31 -6.86 2.26 -5.59
C THR A 31 -8.31 2.07 -5.17
N TRP A 32 -9.10 1.37 -5.98
CA TRP A 32 -10.49 1.02 -5.65
C TRP A 32 -10.58 0.09 -4.43
N VAL A 33 -9.81 -1.01 -4.39
CA VAL A 33 -9.79 -1.97 -3.27
C VAL A 33 -9.44 -1.30 -1.94
N PHE A 34 -8.54 -0.33 -1.95
CA PHE A 34 -8.12 0.39 -0.75
C PHE A 34 -9.06 1.54 -0.34
N GLY A 35 -10.18 1.72 -1.05
CA GLY A 35 -11.17 2.76 -0.76
C GLY A 35 -10.77 4.13 -1.30
N GLU A 36 -10.47 4.18 -2.60
CA GLU A 36 -10.06 5.36 -3.36
C GLU A 36 -8.77 6.01 -2.84
N LYS A 37 -7.86 5.20 -2.32
CA LYS A 37 -6.55 5.67 -1.82
C LYS A 37 -5.54 5.73 -2.96
N PRO A 38 -5.04 6.93 -3.32
CA PRO A 38 -4.11 7.05 -4.43
C PRO A 38 -2.73 6.46 -4.10
N ILE A 39 -1.96 6.22 -5.14
CA ILE A 39 -0.55 5.86 -5.02
C ILE A 39 0.25 7.03 -4.46
N ILE A 40 1.14 6.74 -3.52
CA ILE A 40 2.11 7.69 -2.99
C ILE A 40 3.39 7.51 -3.79
N ASN A 41 3.76 8.51 -4.58
CA ASN A 41 4.99 8.51 -5.38
C ASN A 41 6.23 8.77 -4.50
N SER A 42 6.43 7.93 -3.49
CA SER A 42 7.60 7.94 -2.62
C SER A 42 8.16 6.53 -2.51
N THR A 43 9.49 6.41 -2.57
CA THR A 43 10.19 5.15 -2.38
C THR A 43 10.35 4.77 -0.91
N GLU A 44 10.21 5.75 -0.02
CA GLU A 44 10.32 5.59 1.43
C GLU A 44 9.34 6.50 2.18
N ILE A 45 8.91 6.07 3.36
CA ILE A 45 8.01 6.84 4.22
C ILE A 45 8.61 6.84 5.63
N ASN A 46 9.25 7.95 6.00
CA ASN A 46 9.95 8.10 7.29
C ASN A 46 9.00 8.55 8.40
N TYR A 47 8.13 7.66 8.86
CA TYR A 47 7.27 7.86 10.03
C TYR A 47 7.10 6.56 10.82
N THR A 48 6.65 6.67 12.06
CA THR A 48 6.33 5.51 12.92
C THR A 48 4.92 5.03 12.62
N PHE A 49 4.80 3.85 12.01
CA PHE A 49 3.51 3.18 11.79
C PHE A 49 3.38 1.95 12.67
N LEU A 50 2.16 1.67 13.12
CA LEU A 50 1.82 0.44 13.82
C LEU A 50 1.15 -0.50 12.81
N GLY A 51 1.72 -1.69 12.64
CA GLY A 51 1.21 -2.69 11.71
C GLY A 51 1.38 -4.11 12.24
N PRO A 52 0.79 -5.11 11.55
CA PRO A 52 1.04 -6.51 11.84
C PRO A 52 2.54 -6.82 11.73
N ARG A 53 3.04 -7.78 12.53
CA ARG A 53 4.45 -8.21 12.40
C ARG A 53 4.70 -8.68 10.96
N ALA A 54 5.88 -8.46 10.42
CA ALA A 54 6.22 -8.82 9.03
C ALA A 54 5.98 -10.32 8.69
N ALA A 55 5.94 -11.19 9.69
CA ALA A 55 5.63 -12.62 9.55
C ALA A 55 4.13 -12.97 9.72
N MET A 56 3.26 -11.99 9.91
CA MET A 56 1.86 -12.18 10.27
C MET A 56 0.99 -11.85 9.06
N ILE A 57 0.49 -12.88 8.39
CA ILE A 57 -0.55 -12.78 7.37
C ILE A 57 -1.83 -12.38 8.10
N THR A 58 -2.38 -11.20 7.82
CA THR A 58 -3.70 -10.83 8.35
C THR A 58 -4.77 -11.68 7.66
N PRO A 59 -5.94 -11.91 8.28
CA PRO A 59 -7.01 -12.70 7.66
C PRO A 59 -7.52 -12.16 6.32
N TRP A 60 -7.19 -10.91 5.98
CA TRP A 60 -7.52 -10.24 4.71
C TRP A 60 -6.43 -10.38 3.63
N SER A 61 -5.36 -11.13 3.91
CA SER A 61 -4.17 -11.26 3.08
C SER A 61 -4.09 -12.59 2.32
N THR A 62 -5.24 -13.22 2.07
CA THR A 62 -5.42 -14.27 1.05
C THR A 62 -6.16 -13.72 -0.16
#